data_AF-A0AAW7QMZ9-F1
#
_entry.id   AF-A0AAW7QMZ9-F1
#
_cell.length_a   1.000
_cell.length_b   1.000
_cell.length_c   1.000
_cell.angle_alpha   90.00
_cell.angle_beta   90.00
_cell.angle_gamma   90.00
#
_symmetry.space_group_name_H-M   'P 1'
#
loop_
_entity.id
_entity.type
_entity.pdbx_description
1 polymer ?
#
loop_
_entity_poly.entity_id
_entity_poly.type
_entity_poly.pdbx_seq_one_letter_code
_entity_poly.pdbx_strand_id
1 'polypeptide(L)'
;MSTGEQFDPDYYVKWRPPLIPPGQGRQVVRIAIFVLSGILIIMAAVALWRSNLIALPGGRGTIVGKVIAPSEGAVVFTLTNPTEIPVGVDGRFTLPDVPSGRQMLYVGFSGTAWEVEVNVPNQGMVDVGVITVETTAEAIRER
;
A
#
# COMPACT_ATOMS: atom_id res chain seq x y z
N MET A 1 54.85 -37.32 -27.48
CA MET A 1 55.27 -36.67 -28.74
C MET A 1 54.05 -36.04 -29.36
N SER A 2 54.09 -34.72 -29.56
CA SER A 2 53.01 -33.92 -30.13
C SER A 2 52.74 -34.36 -31.56
N THR A 3 51.51 -34.80 -31.84
CA THR A 3 51.09 -35.19 -33.20
C THR A 3 50.74 -33.88 -33.90
N GLY A 4 51.60 -33.44 -34.81
CA GLY A 4 51.50 -32.14 -35.46
C GLY A 4 50.12 -31.92 -36.07
N GLU A 5 49.51 -30.77 -35.75
CA GLU A 5 48.37 -30.25 -36.50
C GLU A 5 48.77 -30.19 -37.98
N GLN A 6 48.18 -31.07 -38.78
CA GLN A 6 48.34 -31.10 -40.21
C GLN A 6 47.67 -29.83 -40.75
N PHE A 7 48.48 -28.85 -41.13
CA PHE A 7 48.04 -27.64 -41.81
C PHE A 7 47.33 -28.05 -43.10
N ASP A 8 45.99 -27.96 -43.13
CA ASP A 8 45.19 -28.16 -44.34
C ASP A 8 45.32 -26.88 -45.19
N PRO A 9 46.11 -26.88 -46.29
CA PRO A 9 46.30 -25.69 -47.12
C PRO A 9 44.99 -25.22 -47.76
N ASP A 10 44.00 -26.10 -47.83
CA ASP A 10 42.68 -25.80 -48.38
C ASP A 10 41.71 -25.30 -47.31
N TYR A 11 42.12 -25.16 -46.04
CA TYR A 11 41.25 -24.71 -44.95
C TYR A 11 40.55 -23.40 -45.31
N TYR A 12 41.30 -22.42 -45.83
CA TYR A 12 40.76 -21.13 -46.24
C TYR A 12 39.94 -21.17 -47.53
N VAL A 13 40.11 -22.21 -48.35
CA VAL A 13 39.34 -22.44 -49.59
C VAL A 13 37.99 -23.10 -49.28
N LYS A 14 37.98 -23.99 -48.27
CA LYS A 14 36.79 -24.71 -47.79
C LYS A 14 36.01 -23.92 -46.73
N TRP A 15 36.64 -22.92 -46.11
CA TRP A 15 36.02 -22.10 -45.09
C TRP A 15 34.85 -21.30 -45.67
N ARG A 16 33.65 -21.62 -45.21
CA ARG A 16 32.45 -20.81 -45.44
C ARG A 16 32.14 -20.08 -44.14
N PRO A 17 31.87 -18.76 -44.17
CA PRO A 17 31.43 -18.06 -42.97
C PRO A 17 30.17 -18.76 -42.45
N PRO A 18 30.01 -18.91 -41.12
CA PRO A 18 28.76 -19.40 -40.57
C PRO A 18 27.64 -18.48 -41.05
N LEU A 19 26.76 -19.02 -41.88
CA LEU A 19 25.59 -18.33 -42.39
C LEU A 19 24.60 -18.20 -41.23
N ILE A 20 24.73 -17.13 -40.45
CA ILE A 20 23.66 -16.70 -39.54
C ILE A 20 22.51 -16.28 -40.46
N PRO A 21 21.38 -17.01 -40.49
CA PRO A 21 20.31 -16.70 -41.44
C PRO A 21 19.84 -15.25 -41.23
N PRO A 22 19.77 -14.45 -42.30
CA PRO A 22 19.45 -13.04 -42.20
C PRO A 22 18.06 -12.86 -41.58
N GLY A 23 18.01 -12.29 -40.38
CA GLY A 23 16.77 -12.01 -39.65
C GLY A 23 16.58 -12.74 -38.31
N GLN A 24 17.33 -13.81 -38.05
CA GLN A 24 17.16 -14.61 -36.83
C GLN A 24 17.54 -13.82 -35.56
N GLY A 25 18.62 -13.04 -35.60
CA GLY A 25 18.99 -12.15 -34.49
C GLY A 25 17.97 -11.03 -34.24
N ARG A 26 17.36 -10.47 -35.29
CA ARG A 26 16.35 -9.41 -35.15
C ARG A 26 15.04 -9.91 -34.54
N GLN A 27 14.64 -11.15 -34.86
CA GLN A 27 13.44 -11.77 -34.27
C GLN A 27 13.65 -12.12 -32.80
N VAL A 28 14.81 -12.70 -32.44
CA VAL A 28 15.14 -13.02 -31.05
C VAL A 28 15.20 -11.76 -30.19
N VAL A 29 15.81 -10.68 -30.70
CA VAL A 29 15.85 -9.39 -30.00
C VAL A 29 14.44 -8.80 -29.83
N ARG A 30 13.57 -8.87 -30.84
CA ARG A 30 12.17 -8.41 -30.72
C ARG A 30 11.40 -9.20 -29.66
N ILE A 31 11.53 -10.52 -29.65
CA ILE A 31 10.89 -11.37 -28.65
C ILE A 31 11.40 -11.02 -27.25
N ALA A 32 12.72 -10.85 -27.09
CA ALA A 32 13.30 -10.45 -25.82
C ALA A 32 12.76 -9.09 -25.33
N ILE A 33 12.62 -8.11 -26.22
CA ILE A 33 12.01 -6.81 -25.88
C ILE A 33 10.57 -6.98 -25.43
N PHE A 34 9.74 -7.73 -26.16
CA PHE A 34 8.34 -7.95 -25.77
C PHE A 34 8.22 -8.64 -24.41
N VAL A 35 9.08 -9.63 -24.15
CA VAL A 35 9.11 -10.33 -22.86
C VAL A 35 9.53 -9.36 -21.74
N LEU A 36 10.60 -8.60 -21.93
CA LEU A 36 11.07 -7.62 -20.94
C LEU A 36 10.02 -6.54 -20.68
N SER A 37 9.39 -5.99 -21.72
CA SER A 37 8.29 -5.03 -21.59
C SER A 37 7.11 -5.64 -20.85
N GLY A 38 6.74 -6.89 -21.14
CA GLY A 38 5.67 -7.60 -20.44
C GLY A 38 5.96 -7.75 -18.95
N ILE A 39 7.17 -8.18 -18.59
CA ILE A 39 7.60 -8.29 -17.19
C ILE A 39 7.54 -6.92 -16.51
N LEU A 40 7.98 -5.85 -17.17
CA LEU A 40 7.98 -4.50 -16.63
C LEU A 40 6.54 -3.98 -16.40
N ILE A 41 5.61 -4.27 -17.32
CA ILE A 41 4.18 -3.96 -17.16
C ILE A 41 3.59 -4.74 -15.99
N ILE A 42 3.91 -6.02 -15.84
CA ILE A 42 3.42 -6.85 -14.73
C ILE A 42 3.95 -6.31 -13.40
N MET A 43 5.24 -5.98 -13.31
CA MET A 43 5.81 -5.38 -12.11
C MET A 43 5.18 -4.02 -11.80
N ALA A 44 4.94 -3.18 -12.81
CA ALA A 44 4.24 -1.91 -12.64
C ALA A 44 2.81 -2.13 -12.12
N ALA A 45 2.06 -3.08 -12.69
CA ALA A 45 0.71 -3.41 -12.23
C ALA A 45 0.69 -3.89 -10.78
N VAL A 46 1.60 -4.80 -10.41
CA VAL A 46 1.74 -5.29 -9.02
C VAL A 46 2.17 -4.16 -8.09
N ALA A 47 3.09 -3.31 -8.52
CA ALA A 47 3.52 -2.14 -7.76
C ALA A 47 2.32 -1.21 -7.53
N LEU A 48 1.55 -0.85 -8.55
CA LEU A 48 0.36 0.00 -8.40
C LEU A 48 -0.73 -0.65 -7.53
N TRP A 49 -0.88 -1.97 -7.58
CA TRP A 49 -1.89 -2.65 -6.76
C TRP A 49 -1.48 -2.76 -5.29
N ARG A 50 -0.19 -2.95 -5.00
CA ARG A 50 0.36 -2.95 -3.63
C ARG A 50 0.57 -1.55 -3.08
N SER A 51 0.83 -0.57 -3.95
CA SER A 51 1.13 0.78 -3.55
C SER A 51 -0.16 1.57 -3.44
N ASN A 52 -0.43 2.11 -2.26
CA ASN A 52 -1.39 3.20 -2.05
C ASN A 52 -1.00 4.51 -2.80
N LEU A 53 -0.10 4.44 -3.81
CA LEU A 53 0.41 5.56 -4.60
C LEU A 53 -0.63 6.09 -5.60
N ILE A 54 -1.59 5.25 -6.00
CA ILE A 54 -2.82 5.74 -6.60
C ILE A 54 -3.84 5.92 -5.46
N ALA A 55 -3.59 6.92 -4.62
CA ALA A 55 -4.68 7.60 -3.95
C ALA A 55 -5.52 8.27 -5.04
N LEU A 56 -6.39 7.50 -5.69
CA LEU A 56 -7.47 8.09 -6.47
C LEU A 56 -8.18 9.06 -5.53
N PRO A 57 -8.28 10.35 -5.86
CA PRO A 57 -8.99 11.32 -5.04
C PRO A 57 -10.48 10.95 -5.09
N GLY A 58 -10.93 10.12 -4.16
CA GLY A 58 -12.30 9.60 -4.17
C GLY A 58 -12.53 8.31 -3.39
N GLY A 59 -11.49 7.61 -2.95
CA GLY A 59 -11.66 6.48 -2.04
C GLY A 59 -12.22 6.95 -0.69
N ARG A 60 -13.37 6.40 -0.28
CA ARG A 60 -13.93 6.58 1.07
C ARG A 60 -14.06 5.22 1.75
N GLY A 61 -13.68 5.18 3.01
CA GLY A 61 -13.76 4.00 3.87
C GLY A 61 -14.65 4.24 5.08
N THR A 62 -14.85 3.19 5.86
CA THR A 62 -15.54 3.25 7.15
C THR A 62 -14.56 2.90 8.26
N ILE A 63 -14.49 3.72 9.29
CA ILE A 63 -13.75 3.40 10.52
C ILE A 63 -14.73 2.81 11.52
N VAL A 64 -14.44 1.63 12.04
CA VAL A 64 -15.16 1.02 13.16
C VAL A 64 -14.19 0.79 14.30
N GLY A 65 -14.69 0.84 15.52
CA GLY A 65 -13.87 0.55 16.67
C GLY A 65 -14.66 0.56 17.97
N LYS A 66 -13.93 0.36 19.06
CA LYS A 66 -14.47 0.44 20.41
C LYS A 66 -13.66 1.43 21.24
N VAL A 67 -14.33 2.41 21.83
CA VAL A 67 -13.77 3.29 22.85
C VAL A 67 -14.13 2.73 24.22
N ILE A 68 -13.13 2.52 25.06
CA ILE A 68 -13.32 2.27 26.49
C ILE A 68 -13.15 3.62 27.18
N ALA A 69 -14.27 4.26 27.49
CA ALA A 69 -14.34 5.50 28.25
C ALA A 69 -15.19 5.29 29.52
N PRO A 70 -14.87 5.97 30.63
CA PRO A 70 -15.73 5.97 31.80
C PRO A 70 -17.02 6.76 31.47
N SER A 71 -18.12 6.04 31.22
CA SER A 71 -19.49 6.52 30.96
C SER A 71 -19.81 7.17 29.60
N GLU A 72 -21.07 7.06 29.21
CA GLU A 72 -21.69 7.58 27.97
C GLU A 72 -21.38 9.06 27.73
N GLY A 73 -21.18 9.45 26.46
CA GLY A 73 -20.90 10.85 26.09
C GLY A 73 -19.57 11.06 25.37
N ALA A 74 -18.83 10.00 25.04
CA ALA A 74 -17.71 10.11 24.12
C ALA A 74 -18.23 10.35 22.69
N VAL A 75 -17.56 11.22 21.95
CA VAL A 75 -17.81 11.49 20.53
C VAL A 75 -16.57 11.19 19.70
N VAL A 76 -16.77 10.80 18.46
CA VAL A 76 -15.68 10.51 17.53
C VAL A 76 -15.86 11.32 16.25
N PHE A 77 -14.78 11.94 15.77
CA PHE A 77 -14.79 12.72 14.53
C PHE A 77 -13.41 12.73 13.86
N THR A 78 -13.34 13.23 12.63
CA THR A 78 -12.08 13.48 11.92
C THR A 78 -12.03 14.96 11.51
N LEU A 79 -10.84 15.53 11.30
CA LEU A 79 -10.72 16.92 10.83
C LEU A 79 -11.34 17.14 9.44
N THR A 80 -11.27 16.12 8.60
CA THR A 80 -11.83 16.10 7.25
C THR A 80 -13.34 16.02 7.23
N ASN A 81 -13.96 15.47 8.28
CA ASN A 81 -15.39 15.48 8.50
C ASN A 81 -15.66 15.72 10.00
N PRO A 82 -15.82 16.98 10.44
CA PRO A 82 -15.96 17.36 11.84
C PRO A 82 -17.33 17.00 12.43
N THR A 83 -18.10 16.14 11.76
CA THR A 83 -19.36 15.64 12.28
C THR A 83 -19.09 14.73 13.47
N GLU A 84 -19.51 15.17 14.65
CA GLU A 84 -19.39 14.39 15.88
C GLU A 84 -20.36 13.20 15.85
N ILE A 85 -19.80 11.98 15.89
CA ILE A 85 -20.59 10.76 16.01
C ILE A 85 -20.55 10.28 17.46
N PRO A 86 -21.70 10.17 18.15
CA PRO A 86 -21.72 9.66 19.51
C PRO A 86 -21.32 8.19 19.54
N VAL A 87 -20.47 7.83 20.50
CA VAL A 87 -20.13 6.44 20.78
C VAL A 87 -21.34 5.76 21.42
N GLY A 88 -21.70 4.57 20.94
CA GLY A 88 -22.81 3.80 21.50
C GLY A 88 -22.53 3.31 22.92
N VAL A 89 -23.58 2.87 23.62
CA VAL A 89 -23.54 2.39 25.02
C VAL A 89 -22.50 1.28 25.24
N ASP A 90 -22.29 0.44 24.22
CA ASP A 90 -21.28 -0.64 24.23
C ASP A 90 -19.84 -0.16 24.02
N GLY A 91 -19.62 1.15 23.90
CA GLY A 91 -18.35 1.77 23.51
C GLY A 91 -18.08 1.68 22.01
N ARG A 92 -18.98 1.11 21.19
CA ARG A 92 -18.74 0.94 19.75
C ARG A 92 -19.10 2.19 18.96
N PHE A 93 -18.33 2.47 17.91
CA PHE A 93 -18.63 3.54 16.96
C PHE A 93 -18.39 3.08 15.52
N THR A 94 -19.08 3.76 14.61
CA THR A 94 -18.93 3.59 13.16
C THR A 94 -18.90 4.98 12.53
N LEU A 95 -17.77 5.33 11.92
CA LEU A 95 -17.58 6.58 11.20
C LEU A 95 -17.50 6.29 9.69
N PRO A 96 -18.60 6.48 8.95
CA PRO A 96 -18.64 6.27 7.51
C PRO A 96 -18.02 7.46 6.76
N ASP A 97 -17.79 7.25 5.46
CA ASP A 97 -17.41 8.29 4.50
C ASP A 97 -16.08 9.00 4.80
N VAL A 98 -15.14 8.29 5.43
CA VAL A 98 -13.82 8.84 5.76
C VAL A 98 -12.90 8.76 4.55
N PRO A 99 -12.25 9.87 4.14
CA PRO A 99 -11.30 9.83 3.03
C PRO A 99 -10.20 8.80 3.25
N SER A 100 -9.92 7.99 2.24
CA SER A 100 -8.88 6.97 2.30
C SER A 100 -7.49 7.61 2.47
N GLY A 101 -6.59 6.89 3.13
CA GLY A 101 -5.25 7.34 3.47
C GLY A 101 -5.07 7.56 4.96
N ARG A 102 -3.97 8.24 5.31
CA ARG A 102 -3.62 8.59 6.69
C ARG A 102 -4.56 9.69 7.18
N GLN A 103 -5.38 9.36 8.17
CA GLN A 103 -6.35 10.25 8.80
C GLN A 103 -6.07 10.31 10.30
N MET A 104 -6.41 11.45 10.90
CA MET A 104 -6.39 11.59 12.36
C MET A 104 -7.83 11.43 12.88
N LEU A 105 -8.02 10.41 13.72
CA LEU A 105 -9.26 10.16 14.43
C LEU A 105 -9.19 10.84 15.79
N TYR A 106 -10.21 11.62 16.11
CA TYR A 106 -10.34 12.29 17.39
C TYR A 106 -11.40 11.60 18.21
N VAL A 107 -11.04 11.19 19.42
CA VAL A 107 -12.00 10.73 20.42
C VAL A 107 -12.14 11.85 21.44
N GLY A 108 -13.29 12.51 21.50
CA GLY A 108 -13.60 13.56 22.45
C GLY A 108 -14.37 13.01 23.65
N PHE A 109 -13.90 13.30 24.87
CA PHE A 109 -14.64 13.02 26.10
C PHE A 109 -14.32 14.05 27.18
N SER A 110 -15.37 14.59 27.82
CA SER A 110 -15.26 15.55 28.94
C SER A 110 -14.32 16.75 28.69
N GLY A 111 -14.37 17.33 27.49
CA GLY A 111 -13.53 18.48 27.11
C GLY A 111 -12.07 18.14 26.78
N THR A 112 -11.71 16.85 26.76
CA THR A 112 -10.40 16.35 26.30
C THR A 112 -10.57 15.60 25.00
N ALA A 113 -9.62 15.71 24.08
CA ALA A 113 -9.60 14.94 22.84
C ALA A 113 -8.30 14.14 22.74
N TRP A 114 -8.43 12.86 22.37
CA TRP A 114 -7.31 11.97 22.07
C TRP A 114 -7.17 11.81 20.57
N GLU A 115 -5.95 11.99 20.08
CA GLU A 115 -5.59 11.83 18.68
C GLU A 115 -5.10 10.40 18.42
N VAL A 116 -5.73 9.72 17.47
CA VAL A 116 -5.36 8.37 17.04
C VAL A 116 -5.12 8.40 15.54
N GLU A 117 -3.90 8.06 15.14
CA GLU A 117 -3.55 7.98 13.72
C GLU A 117 -4.11 6.69 13.11
N VAL A 118 -4.89 6.82 12.03
CA VAL A 118 -5.58 5.71 11.37
C VAL A 118 -5.27 5.72 9.88
N ASN A 119 -4.86 4.57 9.33
CA ASN A 119 -4.72 4.42 7.89
C ASN A 119 -5.99 3.78 7.31
N VAL A 120 -6.79 4.58 6.61
CA VAL A 120 -8.07 4.15 6.04
C VAL A 120 -7.85 3.58 4.63
N PRO A 121 -8.28 2.35 4.32
CA PRO A 121 -8.14 1.74 3.01
C PRO A 121 -9.04 2.46 2.00
N ASN A 122 -8.67 2.37 0.74
CA ASN A 122 -9.53 2.76 -0.35
C ASN A 122 -10.65 1.73 -0.50
N GLN A 123 -11.87 2.12 -0.10
CA GLN A 123 -13.06 1.27 -0.01
C GLN A 123 -12.91 0.14 1.03
N GLY A 124 -13.95 -0.03 1.85
CA GLY A 124 -14.00 -1.05 2.90
C GLY A 124 -13.99 -0.50 4.32
N MET A 125 -13.75 -1.39 5.27
CA MET A 125 -13.84 -1.12 6.71
C MET A 125 -12.47 -1.30 7.36
N VAL A 126 -12.07 -0.33 8.19
CA VAL A 126 -10.94 -0.48 9.11
C VAL A 126 -11.48 -0.58 10.52
N ASP A 127 -11.09 -1.67 11.18
CA ASP A 127 -11.22 -1.81 12.62
C ASP A 127 -9.98 -1.22 13.29
N VAL A 128 -10.16 -0.11 14.02
CA VAL A 128 -9.11 0.51 14.83
C VAL A 128 -8.89 -0.21 16.16
N GLY A 129 -9.67 -1.25 16.43
CA GLY A 129 -9.60 -2.03 17.66
C GLY A 129 -10.15 -1.24 18.84
N VAL A 130 -9.49 -1.41 19.99
CA VAL A 130 -9.94 -0.85 21.27
C VAL A 130 -9.08 0.36 21.63
N ILE A 131 -9.69 1.55 21.59
CA ILE A 131 -9.07 2.80 22.04
C ILE A 131 -9.40 2.94 23.53
N THR A 132 -8.36 2.86 24.38
CA THR A 132 -8.52 3.05 25.83
C THR A 132 -8.28 4.51 26.17
N VAL A 133 -9.29 5.15 26.74
CA VAL A 133 -9.24 6.55 27.14
C VAL A 133 -9.00 6.59 28.65
N GLU A 134 -7.75 6.82 29.04
CA GLU A 134 -7.40 7.00 30.45
C GLU A 134 -7.59 8.47 30.85
N THR A 135 -8.52 8.72 31.77
CA THR A 135 -8.75 10.05 32.33
C THR A 135 -7.67 10.34 33.36
N THR A 136 -6.65 11.12 33.00
CA THR A 136 -5.70 11.66 33.99
C THR A 136 -6.34 12.89 34.64
N ALA A 137 -7.37 12.67 35.45
CA ALA A 137 -7.91 13.70 36.33
C ALA A 137 -7.25 13.53 37.70
N GLU A 138 -6.09 14.17 37.90
CA GLU A 138 -5.61 14.40 39.27
C GLU A 138 -6.46 15.53 39.86
N ALA A 139 -7.32 15.19 40.83
CA ALA A 139 -8.10 16.18 41.55
C ALA A 139 -7.13 17.05 42.38
N ILE A 140 -6.87 18.28 41.94
CA ILE A 140 -6.16 19.26 42.74
C ILE A 140 -7.03 19.56 43.97
N ARG A 141 -6.64 19.03 45.13
CA ARG A 141 -7.19 19.42 46.43
C ARG A 141 -6.82 20.89 46.66
N GLU A 142 -7.78 21.79 46.49
CA GLU A 142 -7.70 23.12 47.09
C GLU A 142 -7.66 22.97 48.61
N ARG A 143 -6.70 23.66 49.24
CA ARG A 143 -6.49 23.69 50.69
C ARG A 143 -6.57 25.12 51.17
#